data_AF-A0A932LS89-F1
#
_entry.id   AF-A0A932LS89-F1
#
_cell.length_a   1.000
_cell.length_b   1.000
_cell.length_c   1.000
_cell.angle_alpha   90.00
_cell.angle_beta   90.00
_cell.angle_gamma   90.00
#
_symmetry.space_group_name_H-M   'P 1'
#
loop_
_entity.id
_entity.type
_entity.pdbx_description
1 polymer ?
#
loop_
_entity_poly.entity_id
_entity_poly.type
_entity_poly.pdbx_seq_one_letter_code
_entity_poly.pdbx_strand_id
1 'polypeptide(L)' 'MADSKKGGGRYLVMFGLIGLLFIGILAVAYRISRRANPVMLDDQGRPQQTQHS' A
#
# COMPACT_ATOMS: atom_id res chain seq x y z
N MET A 1 -43.65 -11.63 -3.89
CA MET A 1 -42.45 -12.49 -3.84
C MET A 1 -41.23 -11.56 -3.77
N ALA A 2 -40.62 -11.38 -2.60
CA ALA A 2 -39.43 -10.57 -2.44
C ALA A 2 -38.27 -11.52 -2.13
N ASP A 3 -37.68 -12.07 -3.19
CA ASP A 3 -36.57 -13.00 -3.08
C ASP A 3 -35.34 -12.32 -2.49
N SER A 4 -34.79 -12.98 -1.49
CA SER A 4 -33.68 -12.52 -0.65
C SER A 4 -32.41 -12.30 -1.47
N LYS A 5 -32.11 -11.05 -1.81
CA LYS A 5 -30.84 -10.62 -2.42
C LYS A 5 -29.71 -10.58 -1.35
N LYS A 6 -29.46 -11.69 -0.65
CA LYS A 6 -28.52 -11.76 0.50
C LYS A 6 -27.07 -12.14 0.16
N GLY A 7 -26.75 -12.37 -1.11
CA GLY A 7 -25.41 -12.84 -1.53
C GLY A 7 -24.34 -11.77 -1.73
N GLY A 8 -24.70 -10.56 -2.17
CA GLY A 8 -23.70 -9.56 -2.64
C GLY A 8 -22.88 -8.90 -1.54
N GLY A 9 -23.44 -8.70 -0.34
CA GLY A 9 -22.77 -7.95 0.73
C GLY A 9 -21.51 -8.63 1.27
N ARG A 10 -21.49 -9.96 1.33
CA ARG A 10 -20.32 -10.71 1.82
C ARG A 10 -19.12 -10.59 0.89
N TYR A 11 -19.35 -10.65 -0.41
CA TYR A 11 -18.29 -10.47 -1.40
C TYR A 11 -17.74 -9.05 -1.37
N LEU A 12 -18.61 -8.05 -1.25
CA LEU A 12 -18.18 -6.64 -1.12
C LEU A 12 -17.27 -6.43 0.09
N VAL A 13 -17.64 -7.01 1.24
CA VAL A 13 -16.81 -6.95 2.46
C VAL A 13 -15.49 -7.70 2.27
N MET A 14 -15.48 -8.90 1.69
CA MET A 14 -14.24 -9.64 1.41
C MET A 14 -13.30 -8.86 0.47
N PHE A 15 -13.81 -8.31 -0.63
CA PHE A 15 -12.99 -7.51 -1.54
C PHE A 15 -12.45 -6.25 -0.87
N GLY A 16 -13.24 -5.60 -0.01
CA GLY A 16 -12.79 -4.46 0.80
C GLY A 16 -11.65 -4.83 1.75
N LEU A 17 -11.76 -5.95 2.45
CA LEU A 17 -10.71 -6.45 3.36
C LEU A 17 -9.43 -6.83 2.61
N ILE A 18 -9.54 -7.47 1.45
CA ILE A 18 -8.40 -7.79 0.60
C ILE A 18 -7.72 -6.49 0.13
N GLY A 19 -8.49 -5.49 -0.31
CA GLY A 19 -7.94 -4.19 -0.68
C GLY A 19 -7.22 -3.50 0.48
N LEU A 20 -7.81 -3.52 1.68
CA LEU A 20 -7.19 -2.99 2.90
C LEU A 20 -5.87 -3.71 3.22
N LEU A 21 -5.83 -5.04 3.08
CA LEU A 21 -4.63 -5.85 3.28
C LEU A 21 -3.51 -5.42 2.32
N PHE A 22 -3.81 -5.24 1.03
CA PHE A 22 -2.84 -4.76 0.05
C PHE A 22 -2.29 -3.37 0.41
N ILE A 23 -3.15 -2.45 0.82
CA ILE A 23 -2.72 -1.11 1.26
C ILE A 23 -1.80 -1.21 2.49
N GLY A 24 -2.13 -2.08 3.44
CA GLY A 24 -1.30 -2.34 4.62
C GLY A 24 0.09 -2.86 4.25
N ILE A 25 0.16 -3.85 3.35
CA ILE A 25 1.42 -4.39 2.84
C ILE A 25 2.25 -3.29 2.16
N LEU A 26 1.61 -2.47 1.31
CA LEU A 26 2.28 -1.37 0.62
C LEU A 26 2.86 -0.35 1.61
N ALA A 27 2.11 0.01 2.65
CA ALA A 27 2.56 0.93 3.69
C ALA A 27 3.76 0.38 4.47
N VAL A 28 3.75 -0.91 4.81
CA VAL A 28 4.88 -1.58 5.48
C VAL A 28 6.10 -1.64 4.56
N ALA A 29 5.91 -2.07 3.30
CA ALA A 29 6.97 -2.10 2.31
C ALA A 29 7.59 -0.71 2.12
N TYR A 30 6.77 0.33 2.03
CA TYR A 30 7.22 1.72 1.94
C TYR A 30 8.08 2.15 3.14
N ARG A 31 7.65 1.80 4.36
CA ARG A 31 8.41 2.09 5.59
C ARG A 31 9.75 1.36 5.60
N ILE A 32 9.79 0.11 5.15
CA ILE A 32 11.02 -0.68 5.06
C ILE A 32 11.94 -0.10 3.99
N SER A 33 11.43 0.16 2.79
CA SER A 33 12.22 0.76 1.69
C SER A 33 12.82 2.10 2.08
N ARG A 34 12.07 2.96 2.80
CA ARG A 34 12.61 4.23 3.33
C ARG A 34 13.70 4.04 4.39
N ARG A 35 13.69 2.95 5.15
CA ARG A 35 14.74 2.64 6.14
C ARG A 35 15.96 1.99 5.49
N ALA A 36 15.74 1.16 4.47
CA ALA A 36 16.78 0.40 3.79
C ALA A 36 17.56 1.23 2.77
N ASN A 37 16.95 2.27 2.18
CA ASN A 37 17.64 3.24 1.32
C ASN A 37 18.02 4.49 2.13
N PRO A 38 19.25 4.56 2.70
CA PRO A 38 19.78 5.81 3.26
C PRO A 38 20.02 6.88 2.18
N VAL A 39 19.97 6.48 0.90
CA VAL A 39 20.09 7.35 -0.26
C VAL A 39 18.73 7.41 -0.95
N MET A 40 18.01 8.51 -0.76
CA MET A 40 16.88 8.83 -1.63
C MET A 40 17.44 9.09 -3.02
N LEU A 41 17.02 8.32 -4.01
CA LEU A 41 17.39 8.57 -5.40
C LEU A 41 16.43 9.63 -5.96
N ASP A 42 16.96 10.58 -6.73
CA ASP A 42 16.14 11.51 -7.50
C ASP A 42 15.39 10.79 -8.64
N ASP A 43 14.54 11.51 -9.36
CA ASP A 43 13.78 10.98 -10.51
C ASP A 43 14.69 10.53 -11.69
N GLN A 44 15.98 10.84 -11.62
CA GLN A 44 17.03 10.41 -12.56
C GLN A 44 17.87 9.24 -12.02
N GLY A 45 17.49 8.67 -10.87
CA GLY A 45 18.18 7.53 -10.25
C GLY A 45 19.51 7.90 -9.59
N ARG A 46 19.77 9.18 -9.32
CA ARG A 46 21.01 9.64 -8.68
C ARG A 46 20.83 9.79 -7.17
N PRO A 47 21.86 9.50 -6.37
CA PRO A 47 21.86 9.82 -4.95
C PRO A 47 21.51 11.29 -4.69
N GLN A 48 20.41 11.58 -4.01
CA GLN A 48 20.28 12.88 -3.34
C GLN A 48 21.33 12.90 -2.23
N GLN A 49 22.37 13.70 -2.43
CA GLN A 49 23.28 14.03 -1.34
C GLN A 49 22.46 14.79 -0.30
N THR A 50 22.01 14.10 0.75
CA THR A 50 21.73 14.75 2.02
C THR A 50 23.07 15.33 2.49
N GLN A 51 23.30 16.56 2.07
CA GLN A 51 24.46 17.37 2.34
C GLN A 51 24.49 17.58 3.86
N HIS A 52 25.31 16.79 4.55
CA HIS A 52 25.67 17.07 5.93
C HIS A 52 26.46 18.38 5.90
N SER A 53 25.84 19.43 6.45
CA SER A 53 26.43 20.75 6.61
C SER A 53 27.64 20.74 7.54
#